data_AF-A0A7R9SID7-F1
#
_entry.id   AF-A0A7R9SID7-F1
#
_cell.length_a   1.000
_cell.length_b   1.000
_cell.length_c   1.000
_cell.angle_alpha   90.00
_cell.angle_beta   90.00
_cell.angle_gamma   90.00
#
_symmetry.space_group_name_H-M   'P 1'
#
loop_
_entity.id
_entity.type
_entity.pdbx_description
1 polymer ?
#
loop_
_entity_poly.entity_id
_entity_poly.type
_entity_poly.pdbx_seq_one_letter_code
_entity_poly.pdbx_strand_id
1 'polypeptide(L)'
;ECNTSMRRELDILQNNFYSNKKELFDRNMQNNLLLTEILTKNEELEVWLMSTLTSLVSLNMINYSKEKQRKINVTEGQLKKVNLEKNNIQGSLLPTQLILGKTQSQNKSLEQKASEAEKVNKALQRELDTKQKHVDSLESRILFLERLRGSTRASYTTHTSMTKALEENNVKLKNKVNQLERLVNSKNKQISQLSIETEQLKIASSKCNETIEIVKSESTHKDLTVKHLEHTIRELMNEKKCLTRLLQSWKRNYSNCQKRIIDVEKEVDIKVKKLDITHHLLDQLHLELHTKCSDNSHQDKELRKSESQLCSLRKIHSNYKTQISDLKEKIFTLTLQNEALRSMMLQADEEMKKFENQSDISLVERKLVETKLNQKNDQLSILRSQLSKKNLIFQKSLRDIEMFNQDLRLLKIGMKKIWDLKNKLSRNIRINTYLKKEIIKSQKLLINEQHCNA
;
A
#
# COMPACT_ATOMS: atom_id res chain seq x y z
N GLU A 1 15.01 -12.67 -22.05
CA GLU A 1 16.38 -12.57 -21.51
C GLU A 1 16.46 -11.63 -20.32
N CYS A 2 16.15 -10.34 -20.43
CA CYS A 2 16.24 -9.39 -19.30
C CYS A 2 15.46 -9.84 -18.03
N ASN A 3 14.20 -10.26 -18.17
CA ASN A 3 13.40 -10.85 -17.07
C ASN A 3 13.99 -12.16 -16.50
N THR A 4 14.72 -12.93 -17.30
CA THR A 4 15.38 -14.16 -16.84
C THR A 4 16.68 -13.88 -16.09
N SER A 5 17.40 -12.81 -16.45
CA SER A 5 18.59 -12.34 -15.71
C SER A 5 18.20 -11.81 -14.33
N MET A 6 17.22 -10.89 -14.26
CA MET A 6 16.74 -10.33 -12.99
C MET A 6 16.24 -11.40 -12.02
N ARG A 7 15.56 -12.45 -12.48
CA ARG A 7 15.14 -13.57 -11.60
C ARG A 7 16.33 -14.30 -11.00
N ARG A 8 17.36 -14.64 -11.79
CA ARG A 8 18.58 -15.30 -11.29
C ARG A 8 19.30 -14.47 -10.24
N GLU A 9 19.42 -13.16 -10.46
CA GLU A 9 20.02 -12.24 -9.47
C GLU A 9 19.20 -12.19 -8.17
N LEU A 10 17.87 -12.19 -8.27
CA LEU A 10 16.98 -12.20 -7.12
C LEU A 10 17.07 -13.53 -6.33
N ASP A 11 17.17 -14.66 -7.03
CA ASP A 11 17.36 -15.99 -6.42
C ASP A 11 18.75 -16.09 -5.73
N ILE A 12 19.80 -15.55 -6.35
CA ILE A 12 21.16 -15.47 -5.74
C ILE A 12 21.13 -14.59 -4.49
N LEU A 13 20.48 -13.42 -4.53
CA LEU A 13 20.36 -12.52 -3.38
C LEU A 13 19.53 -13.15 -2.24
N GLN A 14 18.45 -13.87 -2.55
CA GLN A 14 17.70 -14.62 -1.53
C GLN A 14 18.54 -15.73 -0.91
N ASN A 15 19.23 -16.55 -1.71
CA ASN A 15 20.06 -17.64 -1.21
C ASN A 15 21.21 -17.12 -0.33
N ASN A 16 21.88 -16.04 -0.74
CA ASN A 16 22.92 -15.37 0.07
C ASN A 16 22.35 -14.81 1.39
N PHE A 17 21.15 -14.23 1.36
CA PHE A 17 20.49 -13.73 2.58
C PHE A 17 20.14 -14.87 3.55
N TYR A 18 19.61 -15.99 3.06
CA TYR A 18 19.33 -17.16 3.90
C TYR A 18 20.61 -17.82 4.44
N SER A 19 21.68 -17.92 3.63
CA SER A 19 22.97 -18.47 4.07
C SER A 19 23.61 -17.63 5.18
N ASN A 20 23.71 -16.30 4.97
CA ASN A 20 24.25 -15.38 5.98
C ASN A 20 23.43 -15.38 7.28
N LYS A 21 22.10 -15.50 7.18
CA LYS A 21 21.23 -15.61 8.35
C LYS A 21 21.44 -16.92 9.11
N LYS A 22 21.73 -18.02 8.41
CA LYS A 22 22.05 -19.32 9.02
C LYS A 22 23.41 -19.26 9.73
N GLU A 23 24.46 -18.75 9.08
CA GLU A 23 25.76 -18.56 9.73
C GLU A 23 25.70 -17.69 10.99
N LEU A 24 24.95 -16.58 10.94
CA LEU A 24 24.76 -15.72 12.12
C LEU A 24 24.01 -16.44 13.25
N PHE A 25 23.07 -17.33 12.93
CA PHE A 25 22.39 -18.16 13.91
C PHE A 25 23.35 -19.19 14.53
N ASP A 26 24.10 -19.91 13.70
CA ASP A 26 25.03 -20.96 14.13
C ASP A 26 26.18 -20.39 14.97
N ARG A 27 26.77 -19.24 14.59
CA ARG A 27 27.78 -18.53 15.41
C ARG A 27 27.21 -18.04 16.74
N ASN A 28 25.97 -17.56 16.77
CA ASN A 28 25.31 -17.15 18.02
C ASN A 28 25.03 -18.38 18.92
N MET A 29 24.69 -19.53 18.33
CA MET A 29 24.53 -20.80 19.04
C MET A 29 25.86 -21.25 19.69
N GLN A 30 26.96 -21.23 18.93
CA GLN A 30 28.31 -21.48 19.45
C GLN A 30 28.73 -20.51 20.55
N ASN A 31 28.47 -19.20 20.39
CA ASN A 31 28.79 -18.21 21.43
C ASN A 31 28.00 -18.43 22.74
N ASN A 32 26.75 -18.89 22.67
CA ASN A 32 25.97 -19.23 23.86
C ASN A 32 26.47 -20.52 24.54
N LEU A 33 26.92 -21.52 23.77
CA LEU A 33 27.61 -22.71 24.29
C LEU A 33 28.90 -22.32 25.04
N LEU A 34 29.76 -21.52 24.41
CA LEU A 34 30.99 -20.99 25.00
C LEU A 34 30.72 -20.19 26.29
N LEU A 35 29.69 -19.35 26.30
CA LEU A 35 29.29 -18.59 27.48
C LEU A 35 28.83 -19.51 28.62
N THR A 36 28.12 -20.59 28.29
CA THR A 36 27.66 -21.58 29.28
C THR A 36 28.85 -22.34 29.87
N GLU A 37 29.82 -22.74 29.04
CA GLU A 37 31.05 -23.42 29.49
C GLU A 37 31.93 -22.53 30.38
N ILE A 38 31.98 -21.21 30.10
CA ILE A 38 32.66 -20.22 30.96
C ILE A 38 31.93 -20.08 32.30
N LEU A 39 30.58 -20.06 32.30
CA LEU A 39 29.80 -19.98 33.53
C LEU A 39 29.98 -21.23 34.42
N THR A 40 29.94 -22.44 33.85
CA THR A 40 30.19 -23.66 34.62
C THR A 40 31.61 -23.72 35.19
N LYS A 41 32.62 -23.28 34.44
CA LYS A 41 34.00 -23.18 34.95
C LYS A 41 34.17 -22.14 36.05
N ASN A 42 33.41 -21.04 36.02
CA ASN A 42 33.38 -20.08 37.13
C ASN A 42 32.72 -20.67 38.38
N GLU A 43 31.62 -21.42 38.24
CA GLU A 43 30.96 -22.12 39.37
C GLU A 43 31.90 -23.15 40.02
N GLU A 44 32.61 -23.96 39.21
CA GLU A 44 33.65 -24.88 39.70
C GLU A 44 34.76 -24.16 40.48
N LEU A 45 35.18 -22.99 39.99
CA LEU A 45 36.26 -22.19 40.59
C LEU A 45 35.81 -21.50 41.89
N GLU A 46 34.55 -21.07 41.99
CA GLU A 46 33.94 -20.60 43.24
C GLU A 46 33.84 -21.73 44.28
N VAL A 47 33.39 -22.93 43.88
CA VAL A 47 33.33 -24.11 44.77
C VAL A 47 34.74 -24.48 45.27
N TRP A 48 35.74 -24.48 44.39
CA TRP A 48 37.13 -24.74 44.76
C TRP A 48 37.65 -23.70 45.76
N LEU A 49 37.48 -22.40 45.48
CA LEU A 49 37.87 -21.31 46.38
C LEU A 49 37.21 -21.43 47.76
N MET A 50 35.92 -21.73 47.81
CA MET A 50 35.17 -21.91 49.07
C MET A 50 35.67 -23.12 49.87
N SER A 51 36.00 -24.23 49.20
CA SER A 51 36.61 -25.41 49.83
C SER A 51 38.00 -25.11 50.39
N THR A 52 38.85 -24.41 49.63
CA THR A 52 40.20 -24.00 50.05
C THR A 52 40.15 -23.03 51.23
N LEU A 53 39.26 -22.03 51.20
CA LEU A 53 39.05 -21.10 52.31
C LEU A 53 38.55 -21.80 53.58
N THR A 54 37.62 -22.75 53.45
CA THR A 54 37.13 -23.55 54.58
C THR A 54 38.25 -24.40 55.20
N SER A 55 39.12 -24.97 54.36
CA SER A 55 40.30 -25.74 54.79
C SER A 55 41.33 -24.87 55.52
N LEU A 56 41.60 -23.65 55.00
CA LEU A 56 42.49 -22.67 55.63
C LEU A 56 41.96 -22.18 56.99
N VAL A 57 40.66 -21.90 57.09
CA VAL A 57 40.03 -21.53 58.37
C VAL A 57 40.14 -22.67 59.38
N SER A 58 39.91 -23.91 58.96
CA SER A 58 40.03 -25.10 59.81
C SER A 58 41.47 -25.31 60.31
N LEU A 59 42.47 -25.16 59.42
CA LEU A 59 43.89 -25.21 59.78
C LEU A 59 44.29 -24.13 60.79
N ASN A 60 43.82 -22.89 60.60
CA ASN A 60 44.08 -21.80 61.53
C ASN A 60 43.44 -22.04 62.91
N MET A 61 42.21 -22.59 62.95
CA MET A 61 41.55 -22.98 64.21
C MET A 61 42.30 -24.12 64.92
N ILE A 62 42.80 -25.11 64.19
CA ILE A 62 43.63 -26.20 64.73
C ILE A 62 44.95 -25.67 65.29
N ASN A 63 45.63 -24.77 64.57
CA ASN A 63 46.87 -24.16 65.03
C ASN A 63 46.66 -23.29 66.28
N TYR A 64 45.59 -22.49 66.31
CA TYR A 64 45.19 -21.72 67.49
C TYR A 64 44.92 -22.62 68.71
N SER A 65 44.21 -23.74 68.50
CA SER A 65 43.97 -24.75 69.56
C SER A 65 45.28 -25.38 70.07
N LYS A 66 46.15 -25.83 69.16
CA LYS A 66 47.46 -26.40 69.50
C LYS A 66 48.34 -25.41 70.26
N GLU A 67 48.32 -24.13 69.91
CA GLU A 67 49.09 -23.12 70.61
C GLU A 67 48.51 -22.76 71.98
N LYS A 68 47.18 -22.76 72.12
CA LYS A 68 46.50 -22.68 73.42
C LYS A 68 46.89 -23.87 74.32
N GLN A 69 46.91 -25.10 73.79
CA GLN A 69 47.35 -26.29 74.52
C GLN A 69 48.86 -26.28 74.85
N ARG A 70 49.73 -25.76 73.98
CA ARG A 70 51.15 -25.54 74.33
C ARG A 70 51.30 -24.58 75.52
N LYS A 71 50.52 -23.48 75.55
CA LYS A 71 50.53 -22.52 76.68
C LYS A 71 50.03 -23.15 77.98
N ILE A 72 48.99 -24.00 77.93
CA ILE A 72 48.49 -24.78 79.08
C ILE A 72 49.54 -25.79 79.56
N ASN A 73 50.18 -26.55 78.66
CA ASN A 73 51.20 -27.53 79.05
C ASN A 73 52.46 -26.89 79.64
N VAL A 74 52.82 -25.66 79.21
CA VAL A 74 53.92 -24.88 79.81
C VAL A 74 53.56 -24.43 81.22
N THR A 75 52.34 -23.94 81.47
CA THR A 75 51.92 -23.52 82.82
C THR A 75 51.73 -24.72 83.76
N GLU A 76 51.19 -25.85 83.30
CA GLU A 76 51.17 -27.11 84.07
C GLU A 76 52.58 -27.65 84.37
N GLY A 77 53.50 -27.55 83.40
CA GLY A 77 54.90 -27.93 83.58
C GLY A 77 55.62 -27.08 84.64
N GLN A 78 55.34 -25.77 84.67
CA GLN A 78 55.82 -24.86 85.70
C GLN A 78 55.19 -25.16 87.07
N LEU A 79 53.88 -25.42 87.13
CA LEU A 79 53.17 -25.83 88.36
C LEU A 79 53.70 -27.15 88.95
N LYS A 80 54.01 -28.14 88.11
CA LYS A 80 54.65 -29.39 88.56
C LYS A 80 56.08 -29.16 89.08
N LYS A 81 56.82 -28.23 88.50
CA LYS A 81 58.16 -27.86 89.00
C LYS A 81 58.10 -27.18 90.38
N VAL A 82 57.13 -26.28 90.57
CA VAL A 82 56.87 -25.61 91.87
C VAL A 82 56.37 -26.60 92.94
N ASN A 83 55.56 -27.60 92.59
CA ASN A 83 55.12 -28.62 93.56
C ASN A 83 56.20 -29.67 93.88
N LEU A 84 57.17 -29.93 93.00
CA LEU A 84 58.31 -30.81 93.31
C LEU A 84 59.35 -30.16 94.24
N GLU A 85 59.44 -28.82 94.26
CA GLU A 85 60.30 -28.08 95.19
C GLU A 85 59.63 -27.76 96.55
N LYS A 86 58.37 -28.18 96.76
CA LYS A 86 57.59 -27.88 97.97
C LYS A 86 57.26 -29.08 98.86
N ASN A 87 57.56 -30.31 98.42
CA ASN A 87 57.24 -31.56 99.14
C ASN A 87 58.50 -32.30 99.66
N ASN A 88 59.46 -31.57 100.21
CA ASN A 88 60.48 -32.13 101.10
C ASN A 88 61.04 -31.05 102.02
N ILE A 89 60.41 -30.88 103.20
CA ILE A 89 60.92 -30.37 104.49
C ILE A 89 59.70 -30.04 105.37
N GLN A 90 59.32 -30.93 106.31
CA GLN A 90 59.10 -30.62 107.75
C GLN A 90 58.53 -31.81 108.54
N GLY A 91 59.02 -31.95 109.78
CA GLY A 91 58.64 -32.99 110.76
C GLY A 91 59.72 -34.09 110.89
N SER A 92 60.36 -34.33 112.04
CA SER A 92 60.20 -33.70 113.37
C SER A 92 61.42 -33.93 114.30
N LEU A 93 61.75 -32.92 115.11
CA LEU A 93 62.43 -32.92 116.44
C LEU A 93 63.58 -33.91 116.78
N LEU A 94 64.76 -33.33 117.03
CA LEU A 94 65.60 -33.33 118.27
C LEU A 94 65.70 -34.61 119.15
N PRO A 95 66.84 -34.85 119.86
CA PRO A 95 67.87 -33.88 120.31
C PRO A 95 69.32 -34.28 119.90
N THR A 96 70.46 -33.71 120.37
CA THR A 96 70.79 -32.71 121.41
C THR A 96 72.14 -31.99 121.08
N GLN A 97 72.42 -30.86 121.77
CA GLN A 97 73.75 -30.31 122.14
C GLN A 97 74.73 -29.77 121.06
N LEU A 98 75.46 -28.72 121.49
CA LEU A 98 76.68 -28.10 120.92
C LEU A 98 76.64 -27.43 119.52
N ILE A 99 76.39 -26.11 119.48
CA ILE A 99 77.42 -25.04 119.30
C ILE A 99 76.80 -23.71 118.82
N LEU A 100 77.07 -22.65 119.59
CA LEU A 100 76.39 -21.36 119.60
C LEU A 100 76.93 -20.36 118.55
N GLY A 101 77.06 -20.77 117.27
CA GLY A 101 77.81 -19.97 116.27
C GLY A 101 77.19 -19.77 114.87
N LYS A 102 76.01 -20.33 114.57
CA LYS A 102 75.46 -20.37 113.18
C LYS A 102 74.11 -19.67 112.97
N THR A 103 73.46 -19.17 114.03
CA THR A 103 72.07 -18.69 113.97
C THR A 103 71.89 -17.28 113.39
N GLN A 104 72.92 -16.43 113.36
CA GLN A 104 72.82 -15.08 112.78
C GLN A 104 72.99 -15.03 111.24
N SER A 105 73.64 -16.03 110.62
CA SER A 105 73.76 -16.10 109.15
C SER A 105 72.52 -16.73 108.49
N GLN A 106 71.84 -17.66 109.17
CA GLN A 106 70.61 -18.26 108.65
C GLN A 106 69.42 -17.30 108.64
N ASN A 107 69.24 -16.45 109.66
CA ASN A 107 68.14 -15.46 109.64
C ASN A 107 68.29 -14.43 108.52
N LYS A 108 69.50 -13.88 108.30
CA LYS A 108 69.75 -12.99 107.14
C LYS A 108 69.47 -13.68 105.80
N SER A 109 69.77 -14.98 105.67
CA SER A 109 69.46 -15.74 104.45
C SER A 109 67.95 -15.92 104.24
N LEU A 110 67.16 -16.10 105.30
CA LEU A 110 65.70 -16.24 105.22
C LEU A 110 65.01 -14.89 104.95
N GLU A 111 65.45 -13.80 105.58
CA GLU A 111 64.95 -12.44 105.29
C GLU A 111 65.27 -12.02 103.86
N GLN A 112 66.48 -12.34 103.35
CA GLN A 112 66.84 -12.08 101.96
C GLN A 112 65.96 -12.88 100.99
N LYS A 113 65.70 -14.17 101.26
CA LYS A 113 64.76 -14.99 100.47
C LYS A 113 63.32 -14.49 100.52
N ALA A 114 62.86 -13.96 101.65
CA ALA A 114 61.54 -13.35 101.77
C ALA A 114 61.44 -12.05 100.94
N SER A 115 62.48 -11.20 100.98
CA SER A 115 62.58 -10.00 100.13
C SER A 115 62.63 -10.33 98.64
N GLU A 116 63.34 -11.39 98.25
CA GLU A 116 63.38 -11.90 96.88
C GLU A 116 62.02 -12.47 96.45
N ALA A 117 61.36 -13.25 97.30
CA ALA A 117 60.01 -13.76 97.03
C ALA A 117 58.98 -12.63 96.88
N GLU A 118 59.05 -11.57 97.69
CA GLU A 118 58.15 -10.41 97.57
C GLU A 118 58.43 -9.60 96.30
N LYS A 119 59.69 -9.46 95.89
CA LYS A 119 60.08 -8.88 94.59
C LYS A 119 59.54 -9.71 93.42
N VAL A 120 59.66 -11.03 93.48
CA VAL A 120 59.10 -11.95 92.47
C VAL A 120 57.58 -11.85 92.43
N ASN A 121 56.90 -11.76 93.57
CA ASN A 121 55.43 -11.65 93.61
C ASN A 121 54.96 -10.30 93.04
N LYS A 122 55.66 -9.19 93.33
CA LYS A 122 55.41 -7.88 92.72
C LYS A 122 55.73 -7.86 91.21
N ALA A 123 56.71 -8.65 90.76
CA ALA A 123 56.99 -8.82 89.32
C ALA A 123 55.88 -9.63 88.61
N LEU A 124 55.43 -10.74 89.21
CA LEU A 124 54.32 -11.54 88.71
C LEU A 124 53.01 -10.76 88.65
N GLN A 125 52.70 -9.95 89.67
CA GLN A 125 51.51 -9.08 89.64
C GLN A 125 51.59 -8.05 88.51
N ARG A 126 52.73 -7.39 88.32
CA ARG A 126 52.93 -6.47 87.19
C ARG A 126 52.81 -7.18 85.85
N GLU A 127 53.35 -8.40 85.72
CA GLU A 127 53.17 -9.18 84.50
C GLU A 127 51.69 -9.51 84.27
N LEU A 128 50.97 -9.98 85.30
CA LEU A 128 49.52 -10.24 85.24
C LEU A 128 48.73 -9.00 84.80
N ASP A 129 49.00 -7.83 85.40
CA ASP A 129 48.37 -6.56 85.03
C ASP A 129 48.66 -6.16 83.57
N THR A 130 49.87 -6.42 83.05
CA THR A 130 50.19 -6.20 81.63
C THR A 130 49.54 -7.22 80.70
N LYS A 131 49.38 -8.49 81.11
CA LYS A 131 48.62 -9.48 80.34
C LYS A 131 47.14 -9.11 80.31
N GLN A 132 46.55 -8.64 81.42
CA GLN A 132 45.16 -8.24 81.48
C GLN A 132 44.90 -7.05 80.53
N LYS A 133 45.73 -5.99 80.59
CA LYS A 133 45.65 -4.88 79.63
C LYS A 133 45.78 -5.32 78.16
N HIS A 134 46.55 -6.38 77.90
CA HIS A 134 46.64 -6.96 76.56
C HIS A 134 45.38 -7.75 76.17
N VAL A 135 44.73 -8.46 77.11
CA VAL A 135 43.43 -9.10 76.91
C VAL A 135 42.35 -8.05 76.63
N ASP A 136 42.23 -7.01 77.45
CA ASP A 136 41.25 -5.92 77.28
C ASP A 136 41.40 -5.22 75.91
N SER A 137 42.65 -5.05 75.46
CA SER A 137 42.99 -4.51 74.13
C SER A 137 42.59 -5.46 72.99
N LEU A 138 42.77 -6.78 73.16
CA LEU A 138 42.33 -7.79 72.19
C LEU A 138 40.81 -7.90 72.13
N GLU A 139 40.10 -7.85 73.26
CA GLU A 139 38.64 -7.87 73.32
C GLU A 139 38.03 -6.64 72.63
N SER A 140 38.57 -5.44 72.92
CA SER A 140 38.19 -4.20 72.23
C SER A 140 38.36 -4.31 70.71
N ARG A 141 39.45 -4.96 70.26
CA ARG A 141 39.76 -5.18 68.84
C ARG A 141 38.87 -6.26 68.20
N ILE A 142 38.46 -7.29 68.94
CA ILE A 142 37.46 -8.28 68.50
C ILE A 142 36.11 -7.59 68.27
N LEU A 143 35.62 -6.82 69.24
CA LEU A 143 34.35 -6.08 69.12
C LEU A 143 34.34 -5.11 67.93
N PHE A 144 35.46 -4.44 67.66
CA PHE A 144 35.62 -3.61 66.46
C PHE A 144 35.52 -4.42 65.15
N LEU A 145 36.20 -5.57 65.08
CA LEU A 145 36.15 -6.47 63.92
C LEU A 145 34.74 -7.07 63.70
N GLU A 146 34.00 -7.35 64.78
CA GLU A 146 32.61 -7.82 64.69
C GLU A 146 31.66 -6.73 64.16
N ARG A 147 31.81 -5.47 64.61
CA ARG A 147 31.07 -4.32 64.05
C ARG A 147 31.37 -4.12 62.57
N LEU A 148 32.64 -4.21 62.17
CA LEU A 148 33.04 -4.16 60.75
C LEU A 148 32.41 -5.31 59.96
N ARG A 149 32.50 -6.55 60.46
CA ARG A 149 31.90 -7.73 59.83
C ARG A 149 30.39 -7.59 59.65
N GLY A 150 29.68 -7.06 60.66
CA GLY A 150 28.25 -6.76 60.59
C GLY A 150 27.92 -5.74 59.49
N SER A 151 28.66 -4.63 59.45
CA SER A 151 28.52 -3.59 58.41
C SER A 151 28.79 -4.13 57.00
N THR A 152 29.87 -4.88 56.81
CA THR A 152 30.20 -5.51 55.51
C THR A 152 29.13 -6.50 55.09
N ARG A 153 28.57 -7.30 56.02
CA ARG A 153 27.51 -8.27 55.72
C ARG A 153 26.21 -7.58 55.31
N ALA A 154 25.82 -6.51 56.00
CA ALA A 154 24.65 -5.70 55.65
C ALA A 154 24.80 -4.99 54.30
N SER A 155 26.01 -4.46 54.02
CA SER A 155 26.37 -3.89 52.72
C SER A 155 26.25 -4.95 51.61
N TYR A 156 26.84 -6.12 51.81
CA TYR A 156 26.77 -7.24 50.86
C TYR A 156 25.33 -7.64 50.55
N THR A 157 24.48 -7.87 51.56
CA THR A 157 23.05 -8.19 51.35
C THR A 157 22.27 -7.09 50.61
N THR A 158 22.65 -5.83 50.83
CA THR A 158 22.05 -4.69 50.10
C THR A 158 22.48 -4.70 48.64
N HIS A 159 23.76 -4.97 48.36
CA HIS A 159 24.26 -5.13 47.00
C HIS A 159 23.61 -6.33 46.28
N THR A 160 23.47 -7.49 46.92
CA THR A 160 22.81 -8.68 46.34
C THR A 160 21.35 -8.43 45.98
N SER A 161 20.61 -7.68 46.81
CA SER A 161 19.22 -7.33 46.48
C SER A 161 19.14 -6.33 45.32
N MET A 162 20.11 -5.41 45.22
CA MET A 162 20.20 -4.45 44.13
C MET A 162 20.60 -5.10 42.79
N THR A 163 21.49 -6.10 42.76
CA THR A 163 21.80 -6.84 41.53
C THR A 163 20.59 -7.63 41.02
N LYS A 164 19.89 -8.37 41.89
CA LYS A 164 18.66 -9.08 41.50
C LYS A 164 17.60 -8.13 40.91
N ALA A 165 17.40 -6.96 41.52
CA ALA A 165 16.49 -5.95 40.98
C ALA A 165 16.93 -5.39 39.62
N LEU A 166 18.25 -5.28 39.36
CA LEU A 166 18.77 -4.87 38.04
C LEU A 166 18.60 -5.98 36.99
N GLU A 167 18.81 -7.24 37.36
CA GLU A 167 18.61 -8.41 36.48
C GLU A 167 17.15 -8.55 36.05
N GLU A 168 16.21 -8.47 36.98
CA GLU A 168 14.77 -8.44 36.66
C GLU A 168 14.40 -7.31 35.69
N ASN A 169 14.96 -6.13 35.89
CA ASN A 169 14.73 -4.98 35.01
C ASN A 169 15.34 -5.20 33.63
N ASN A 170 16.52 -5.82 33.53
CA ASN A 170 17.13 -6.21 32.26
C ASN A 170 16.27 -7.24 31.51
N VAL A 171 15.72 -8.25 32.19
CA VAL A 171 14.80 -9.24 31.58
C VAL A 171 13.53 -8.54 31.07
N LYS A 172 12.92 -7.66 31.89
CA LYS A 172 11.73 -6.87 31.50
C LYS A 172 12.03 -5.97 30.28
N LEU A 173 13.20 -5.36 30.21
CA LEU A 173 13.64 -4.56 29.05
C LEU A 173 13.87 -5.43 27.80
N LYS A 174 14.59 -6.54 27.92
CA LYS A 174 14.88 -7.47 26.80
C LYS A 174 13.59 -8.02 26.19
N ASN A 175 12.62 -8.41 27.02
CA ASN A 175 11.29 -8.82 26.56
C ASN A 175 10.55 -7.71 25.81
N LYS A 176 10.66 -6.46 26.27
CA LYS A 176 10.01 -5.31 25.62
C LYS A 176 10.68 -4.92 24.29
N VAL A 177 12.01 -5.08 24.18
CA VAL A 177 12.73 -4.94 22.90
C VAL A 177 12.25 -6.00 21.91
N ASN A 178 12.24 -7.28 22.30
CA ASN A 178 11.75 -8.38 21.44
C ASN A 178 10.30 -8.17 20.97
N GLN A 179 9.42 -7.59 21.79
CA GLN A 179 8.05 -7.23 21.39
C GLN A 179 8.03 -6.11 20.33
N LEU A 180 8.84 -5.07 20.52
CA LEU A 180 8.95 -3.96 19.58
C LEU A 180 9.54 -4.40 18.23
N GLU A 181 10.56 -5.27 18.23
CA GLU A 181 11.14 -5.84 17.01
C GLU A 181 10.11 -6.66 16.20
N ARG A 182 9.28 -7.47 16.87
CA ARG A 182 8.18 -8.20 16.21
C ARG A 182 7.16 -7.24 15.58
N LEU A 183 6.83 -6.15 16.28
CA LEU A 183 5.90 -5.14 15.79
C LEU A 183 6.48 -4.36 14.59
N VAL A 184 7.75 -3.96 14.64
CA VAL A 184 8.46 -3.33 13.51
C VAL A 184 8.49 -4.26 12.30
N ASN A 185 8.84 -5.54 12.48
CA ASN A 185 8.86 -6.52 11.39
C ASN A 185 7.46 -6.76 10.78
N SER A 186 6.41 -6.77 11.60
CA SER A 186 5.01 -6.83 11.13
C SER A 186 4.63 -5.59 10.32
N LYS A 187 4.97 -4.39 10.80
CA LYS A 187 4.66 -3.14 10.11
C LYS A 187 5.46 -2.93 8.84
N ASN A 188 6.73 -3.36 8.80
CA ASN A 188 7.53 -3.34 7.58
C ASN A 188 6.92 -4.23 6.49
N LYS A 189 6.43 -5.44 6.83
CA LYS A 189 5.68 -6.27 5.87
C LYS A 189 4.42 -5.56 5.35
N GLN A 190 3.68 -4.88 6.22
CA GLN A 190 2.49 -4.11 5.82
C GLN A 190 2.86 -2.96 4.87
N ILE A 191 3.98 -2.26 5.10
CA ILE A 191 4.48 -1.20 4.22
C ILE A 191 4.90 -1.77 2.85
N SER A 192 5.62 -2.89 2.81
CA SER A 192 5.99 -3.55 1.55
C SER A 192 4.77 -3.97 0.73
N GLN A 193 3.73 -4.51 1.38
CA GLN A 193 2.47 -4.89 0.73
C GLN A 193 1.75 -3.68 0.14
N LEU A 194 1.59 -2.60 0.91
CA LEU A 194 0.98 -1.35 0.44
C LEU A 194 1.77 -0.72 -0.72
N SER A 195 3.11 -0.80 -0.70
CA SER A 195 3.96 -0.31 -1.80
C SER A 195 3.67 -1.03 -3.12
N ILE A 196 3.54 -2.37 -3.08
CA ILE A 196 3.17 -3.18 -4.25
C ILE A 196 1.77 -2.81 -4.75
N GLU A 197 0.80 -2.65 -3.85
CA GLU A 197 -0.56 -2.24 -4.20
C GLU A 197 -0.60 -0.84 -4.84
N THR A 198 0.19 0.12 -4.35
CA THR A 198 0.27 1.45 -4.97
C THR A 198 0.85 1.43 -6.38
N GLU A 199 1.87 0.61 -6.67
CA GLU A 199 2.42 0.51 -8.03
C GLU A 199 1.45 -0.22 -8.97
N GLN A 200 0.74 -1.25 -8.49
CA GLN A 200 -0.33 -1.90 -9.25
C GLN A 200 -1.47 -0.92 -9.61
N LEU A 201 -1.89 -0.06 -8.67
CA LEU A 201 -2.90 0.98 -8.91
C LEU A 201 -2.41 2.02 -9.92
N LYS A 202 -1.12 2.38 -9.88
CA LYS A 202 -0.50 3.30 -10.83
C LYS A 202 -0.47 2.73 -12.26
N ILE A 203 -0.14 1.44 -12.43
CA ILE A 203 -0.22 0.73 -13.71
C ILE A 203 -1.67 0.60 -14.20
N ALA A 204 -2.62 0.37 -13.31
CA ALA A 204 -4.04 0.35 -13.66
C ALA A 204 -4.55 1.73 -14.12
N SER A 205 -4.05 2.80 -13.48
CA SER A 205 -4.36 4.19 -13.84
C SER A 205 -3.82 4.57 -15.23
N SER A 206 -2.57 4.20 -15.56
CA SER A 206 -2.00 4.50 -16.89
C SER A 206 -2.79 3.82 -18.02
N LYS A 207 -3.12 2.52 -17.86
CA LYS A 207 -3.96 1.78 -18.82
C LYS A 207 -5.37 2.37 -18.98
N CYS A 208 -5.94 2.88 -17.88
CA CYS A 208 -7.23 3.58 -17.93
C CYS A 208 -7.12 4.87 -18.77
N ASN A 209 -6.06 5.66 -18.58
CA ASN A 209 -5.82 6.88 -19.34
C ASN A 209 -5.58 6.61 -20.83
N GLU A 210 -4.77 5.60 -21.17
CA GLU A 210 -4.59 5.12 -22.56
C GLU A 210 -5.95 4.77 -23.20
N THR A 211 -6.80 4.03 -22.47
CA THR A 211 -8.15 3.67 -22.95
C THR A 211 -9.04 4.91 -23.14
N ILE A 212 -8.93 5.90 -22.27
CA ILE A 212 -9.67 7.17 -22.38
C ILE A 212 -9.22 7.96 -23.62
N GLU A 213 -7.93 7.97 -23.97
CA GLU A 213 -7.44 8.62 -25.19
C GLU A 213 -7.92 7.93 -26.47
N ILE A 214 -7.92 6.58 -26.50
CA ILE A 214 -8.49 5.79 -27.61
C ILE A 214 -9.99 6.08 -27.77
N VAL A 215 -10.76 6.09 -26.67
CA VAL A 215 -12.20 6.39 -26.72
C VAL A 215 -12.46 7.84 -27.19
N LYS A 216 -11.60 8.80 -26.81
CA LYS A 216 -11.69 10.19 -27.30
C LYS A 216 -11.44 10.28 -28.81
N SER A 217 -10.40 9.64 -29.34
CA SER A 217 -10.10 9.68 -30.78
C SER A 217 -11.14 8.92 -31.62
N GLU A 218 -11.68 7.81 -31.10
CA GLU A 218 -12.83 7.15 -31.71
C GLU A 218 -14.08 8.05 -31.73
N SER A 219 -14.33 8.83 -30.66
CA SER A 219 -15.46 9.75 -30.59
C SER A 219 -15.34 10.85 -31.64
N THR A 220 -14.19 11.52 -31.73
CA THR A 220 -14.00 12.61 -32.71
C THR A 220 -14.06 12.10 -34.15
N HIS A 221 -13.57 10.88 -34.43
CA HIS A 221 -13.76 10.24 -35.74
C HIS A 221 -15.25 10.00 -36.05
N LYS A 222 -16.02 9.49 -35.08
CA LYS A 222 -17.47 9.26 -35.24
C LYS A 222 -18.21 10.59 -35.48
N ASP A 223 -17.87 11.65 -34.76
CA ASP A 223 -18.45 12.98 -34.95
C ASP A 223 -18.16 13.56 -36.36
N LEU A 224 -16.95 13.36 -36.88
CA LEU A 224 -16.60 13.73 -38.27
C LEU A 224 -17.38 12.88 -39.29
N THR A 225 -17.54 11.59 -39.03
CA THR A 225 -18.32 10.68 -39.88
C THR A 225 -19.79 11.10 -39.94
N VAL A 226 -20.39 11.45 -38.79
CA VAL A 226 -21.77 11.97 -38.72
C VAL A 226 -21.91 13.26 -39.52
N LYS A 227 -21.00 14.22 -39.36
CA LYS A 227 -21.02 15.48 -40.14
C LYS A 227 -20.91 15.26 -41.64
N HIS A 228 -20.12 14.28 -42.08
CA HIS A 228 -20.02 13.92 -43.50
C HIS A 228 -21.34 13.32 -44.00
N LEU A 229 -21.93 12.35 -43.30
CA LEU A 229 -23.24 11.77 -43.65
C LEU A 229 -24.36 12.83 -43.65
N GLU A 230 -24.37 13.77 -42.70
CA GLU A 230 -25.30 14.91 -42.69
C GLU A 230 -25.10 15.88 -43.87
N HIS A 231 -23.90 15.95 -44.44
CA HIS A 231 -23.64 16.69 -45.67
C HIS A 231 -24.20 15.95 -46.89
N THR A 232 -23.86 14.68 -47.07
CA THR A 232 -24.35 13.85 -48.17
C THR A 232 -25.87 13.73 -48.19
N ILE A 233 -26.52 13.57 -47.03
CA ILE A 233 -27.99 13.55 -46.92
C ILE A 233 -28.60 14.89 -47.40
N ARG A 234 -27.95 16.04 -47.13
CA ARG A 234 -28.43 17.35 -47.62
C ARG A 234 -28.27 17.48 -49.13
N GLU A 235 -27.21 16.94 -49.72
CA GLU A 235 -27.00 16.92 -51.17
C GLU A 235 -28.06 16.06 -51.87
N LEU A 236 -28.24 14.81 -51.43
CA LEU A 236 -29.26 13.90 -51.95
C LEU A 236 -30.69 14.47 -51.81
N MET A 237 -31.01 15.16 -50.71
CA MET A 237 -32.29 15.85 -50.55
C MET A 237 -32.47 17.03 -51.54
N ASN A 238 -31.40 17.71 -51.92
CA ASN A 238 -31.44 18.78 -52.91
C ASN A 238 -31.59 18.21 -54.33
N GLU A 239 -30.89 17.12 -54.65
CA GLU A 239 -31.06 16.38 -55.91
C GLU A 239 -32.49 15.85 -56.06
N LYS A 240 -33.05 15.18 -55.05
CA LYS A 240 -34.45 14.72 -55.06
C LYS A 240 -35.43 15.88 -55.29
N LYS A 241 -35.20 17.06 -54.70
CA LYS A 241 -36.01 18.27 -54.97
C LYS A 241 -35.89 18.76 -56.42
N CYS A 242 -34.69 18.73 -57.00
CA CYS A 242 -34.46 19.12 -58.39
C CYS A 242 -35.12 18.14 -59.37
N LEU A 243 -34.93 16.83 -59.18
CA LEU A 243 -35.60 15.79 -59.97
C LEU A 243 -37.13 15.87 -59.87
N THR A 244 -37.67 16.11 -58.67
CA THR A 244 -39.12 16.33 -58.49
C THR A 244 -39.65 17.51 -59.32
N ARG A 245 -38.90 18.62 -59.40
CA ARG A 245 -39.26 19.79 -60.22
C ARG A 245 -39.18 19.48 -61.73
N LEU A 246 -38.14 18.76 -62.17
CA LEU A 246 -37.98 18.33 -63.57
C LEU A 246 -39.13 17.42 -63.98
N LEU A 247 -39.46 16.41 -63.17
CA LEU A 247 -40.58 15.50 -63.40
C LEU A 247 -41.92 16.25 -63.47
N GLN A 248 -42.16 17.24 -62.62
CA GLN A 248 -43.35 18.11 -62.71
C GLN A 248 -43.38 18.94 -64.00
N SER A 249 -42.23 19.46 -64.44
CA SER A 249 -42.10 20.19 -65.71
C SER A 249 -42.42 19.29 -66.91
N TRP A 250 -41.85 18.09 -66.96
CA TRP A 250 -42.11 17.12 -68.03
C TRP A 250 -43.56 16.64 -68.02
N LYS A 251 -44.17 16.39 -66.86
CA LYS A 251 -45.61 16.07 -66.73
C LYS A 251 -46.51 17.17 -67.31
N ARG A 252 -46.16 18.46 -67.12
CA ARG A 252 -46.88 19.59 -67.74
C ARG A 252 -46.69 19.64 -69.26
N ASN A 253 -45.45 19.48 -69.73
CA ASN A 253 -45.14 19.49 -71.17
C ASN A 253 -45.83 18.33 -71.89
N TYR A 254 -45.79 17.13 -71.32
CA TYR A 254 -46.48 15.95 -71.83
C TYR A 254 -48.01 16.20 -71.96
N SER A 255 -48.65 16.72 -70.91
CA SER A 255 -50.08 17.06 -70.96
C SER A 255 -50.40 18.13 -72.02
N ASN A 256 -49.53 19.11 -72.22
CA ASN A 256 -49.68 20.12 -73.27
C ASN A 256 -49.54 19.51 -74.68
N CYS A 257 -48.53 18.66 -74.90
CA CYS A 257 -48.34 17.95 -76.16
C CYS A 257 -49.52 17.01 -76.47
N GLN A 258 -50.05 16.28 -75.49
CA GLN A 258 -51.28 15.49 -75.66
C GLN A 258 -52.48 16.34 -76.11
N LYS A 259 -52.73 17.50 -75.47
CA LYS A 259 -53.81 18.41 -75.88
C LYS A 259 -53.62 18.87 -77.33
N ARG A 260 -52.40 19.30 -77.68
CA ARG A 260 -52.06 19.73 -79.05
C ARG A 260 -52.26 18.62 -80.10
N ILE A 261 -51.96 17.35 -79.78
CA ILE A 261 -52.27 16.23 -80.67
C ILE A 261 -53.78 16.12 -80.88
N ILE A 262 -54.56 16.06 -79.79
CA ILE A 262 -56.03 15.94 -79.85
C ILE A 262 -56.67 17.09 -80.65
N ASP A 263 -56.16 18.31 -80.51
CA ASP A 263 -56.67 19.47 -81.24
C ASP A 263 -56.31 19.42 -82.74
N VAL A 264 -55.12 18.93 -83.11
CA VAL A 264 -54.75 18.71 -84.52
C VAL A 264 -55.48 17.50 -85.13
N GLU A 265 -55.72 16.44 -84.37
CA GLU A 265 -56.54 15.28 -84.80
C GLU A 265 -57.97 15.72 -85.15
N LYS A 266 -58.58 16.59 -84.33
CA LYS A 266 -59.89 17.21 -84.65
C LYS A 266 -59.81 18.10 -85.89
N GLU A 267 -58.75 18.88 -86.08
CA GLU A 267 -58.57 19.70 -87.29
C GLU A 267 -58.47 18.82 -88.54
N VAL A 268 -57.75 17.69 -88.46
CA VAL A 268 -57.65 16.70 -89.55
C VAL A 268 -59.02 16.08 -89.84
N ASP A 269 -59.76 15.62 -88.84
CA ASP A 269 -61.11 15.05 -89.02
C ASP A 269 -62.07 16.04 -89.71
N ILE A 270 -62.06 17.31 -89.30
CA ILE A 270 -62.84 18.38 -89.94
C ILE A 270 -62.42 18.60 -91.40
N LYS A 271 -61.10 18.57 -91.70
CA LYS A 271 -60.61 18.74 -93.08
C LYS A 271 -60.87 17.51 -93.95
N VAL A 272 -60.79 16.30 -93.42
CA VAL A 272 -61.16 15.06 -94.13
C VAL A 272 -62.64 15.09 -94.49
N LYS A 273 -63.53 15.39 -93.54
CA LYS A 273 -64.97 15.55 -93.83
C LYS A 273 -65.27 16.59 -94.91
N LYS A 274 -64.53 17.71 -94.93
CA LYS A 274 -64.63 18.71 -96.01
C LYS A 274 -64.10 18.19 -97.35
N LEU A 275 -63.02 17.41 -97.34
CA LEU A 275 -62.48 16.77 -98.53
C LEU A 275 -63.49 15.77 -99.11
N ASP A 276 -64.11 14.92 -98.28
CA ASP A 276 -65.10 13.94 -98.67
C ASP A 276 -66.35 14.60 -99.29
N ILE A 277 -66.86 15.67 -98.67
CA ILE A 277 -67.94 16.50 -99.25
C ILE A 277 -67.51 17.09 -100.60
N THR A 278 -66.29 17.61 -100.70
CA THR A 278 -65.77 18.18 -101.95
C THR A 278 -65.62 17.11 -103.05
N HIS A 279 -65.20 15.90 -102.69
CA HIS A 279 -65.11 14.76 -103.60
C HIS A 279 -66.49 14.31 -104.08
N HIS A 280 -67.46 14.19 -103.17
CA HIS A 280 -68.83 13.84 -103.54
C HIS A 280 -69.49 14.89 -104.46
N LEU A 281 -69.26 16.18 -104.22
CA LEU A 281 -69.71 17.26 -105.12
C LEU A 281 -68.99 17.22 -106.48
N LEU A 282 -67.70 16.88 -106.52
CA LEU A 282 -66.98 16.66 -107.77
C LEU A 282 -67.56 15.49 -108.55
N ASP A 283 -67.90 14.38 -107.89
CA ASP A 283 -68.49 13.19 -108.52
C ASP A 283 -69.91 13.47 -109.04
N GLN A 284 -70.75 14.18 -108.25
CA GLN A 284 -72.07 14.64 -108.69
C GLN A 284 -71.98 15.54 -109.93
N LEU A 285 -71.12 16.56 -109.92
CA LEU A 285 -70.92 17.44 -111.08
C LEU A 285 -70.32 16.71 -112.28
N HIS A 286 -69.47 15.71 -112.05
CA HIS A 286 -68.96 14.84 -113.12
C HIS A 286 -70.07 14.01 -113.75
N LEU A 287 -70.99 13.47 -112.94
CA LEU A 287 -72.15 12.73 -113.41
C LEU A 287 -73.14 13.64 -114.16
N GLU A 288 -73.45 14.82 -113.63
CA GLU A 288 -74.29 15.83 -114.31
C GLU A 288 -73.70 16.28 -115.65
N LEU A 289 -72.39 16.50 -115.73
CA LEU A 289 -71.73 16.81 -117.00
C LEU A 289 -71.80 15.63 -117.96
N HIS A 290 -71.60 14.40 -117.49
CA HIS A 290 -71.70 13.20 -118.32
C HIS A 290 -73.12 12.99 -118.87
N THR A 291 -74.17 13.28 -118.09
CA THR A 291 -75.56 13.20 -118.57
C THR A 291 -75.88 14.36 -119.53
N LYS A 292 -75.53 15.61 -119.19
CA LYS A 292 -75.75 16.77 -120.09
C LYS A 292 -74.97 16.68 -121.41
N CYS A 293 -73.80 16.04 -121.43
CA CYS A 293 -73.06 15.76 -122.68
C CYS A 293 -73.73 14.69 -123.56
N SER A 294 -74.65 13.88 -123.02
CA SER A 294 -75.38 12.87 -123.78
C SER A 294 -76.61 13.44 -124.50
N ASP A 295 -77.12 14.60 -124.07
CA ASP A 295 -78.28 15.28 -124.64
C ASP A 295 -77.85 16.45 -125.54
N ASN A 296 -78.30 16.46 -126.78
CA ASN A 296 -77.58 17.15 -127.86
C ASN A 296 -77.71 18.70 -127.93
N SER A 297 -76.58 19.30 -128.30
CA SER A 297 -76.38 20.50 -129.16
C SER A 297 -76.68 21.94 -128.73
N HIS A 298 -77.28 22.29 -127.58
CA HIS A 298 -77.56 23.72 -127.24
C HIS A 298 -77.16 24.25 -125.84
N GLN A 299 -76.33 23.54 -125.05
CA GLN A 299 -75.98 23.94 -123.67
C GLN A 299 -74.53 24.42 -123.40
N ASP A 300 -73.81 24.87 -124.44
CA ASP A 300 -72.38 25.25 -124.36
C ASP A 300 -72.04 26.32 -123.27
N LYS A 301 -73.00 27.19 -122.89
CA LYS A 301 -72.82 28.15 -121.78
C LYS A 301 -72.94 27.53 -120.38
N GLU A 302 -73.83 26.54 -120.20
CA GLU A 302 -73.94 25.85 -118.91
C GLU A 302 -72.76 24.90 -118.70
N LEU A 303 -72.36 24.20 -119.77
CA LEU A 303 -71.26 23.24 -119.75
C LEU A 303 -69.95 23.92 -119.30
N ARG A 304 -69.59 25.07 -119.90
CA ARG A 304 -68.45 25.91 -119.48
C ARG A 304 -68.56 26.44 -118.04
N LYS A 305 -69.78 26.67 -117.53
CA LYS A 305 -70.01 27.09 -116.14
C LYS A 305 -69.72 25.94 -115.17
N SER A 306 -70.23 24.74 -115.46
CA SER A 306 -69.97 23.52 -114.70
C SER A 306 -68.50 23.09 -114.77
N GLU A 307 -67.82 23.24 -115.90
CA GLU A 307 -66.37 23.02 -116.02
C GLU A 307 -65.54 24.00 -115.17
N SER A 308 -65.93 25.29 -115.16
CA SER A 308 -65.31 26.29 -114.30
C SER A 308 -65.49 25.97 -112.80
N GLN A 309 -66.68 25.47 -112.43
CA GLN A 309 -66.96 24.97 -111.09
C GLN A 309 -66.15 23.71 -110.74
N LEU A 310 -66.02 22.73 -111.64
CA LEU A 310 -65.12 21.59 -111.45
C LEU A 310 -63.67 22.04 -111.27
N CYS A 311 -63.19 23.01 -112.06
CA CYS A 311 -61.83 23.53 -111.95
C CYS A 311 -61.58 24.22 -110.59
N SER A 312 -62.55 24.98 -110.07
CA SER A 312 -62.44 25.59 -108.74
C SER A 312 -62.49 24.56 -107.61
N LEU A 313 -63.39 23.57 -107.70
CA LEU A 313 -63.49 22.48 -106.72
C LEU A 313 -62.25 21.57 -106.72
N ARG A 314 -61.66 21.27 -107.89
CA ARG A 314 -60.38 20.53 -107.98
C ARG A 314 -59.24 21.28 -107.31
N LYS A 315 -59.18 22.61 -107.44
CA LYS A 315 -58.20 23.45 -106.72
C LYS A 315 -58.41 23.42 -105.21
N ILE A 316 -59.66 23.50 -104.75
CA ILE A 316 -60.03 23.41 -103.33
C ILE A 316 -59.68 22.02 -102.77
N HIS A 317 -60.04 20.94 -103.48
CA HIS A 317 -59.71 19.56 -103.12
C HIS A 317 -58.19 19.34 -103.03
N SER A 318 -57.42 19.84 -104.00
CA SER A 318 -55.95 19.77 -103.97
C SER A 318 -55.37 20.50 -102.76
N ASN A 319 -55.86 21.72 -102.46
CA ASN A 319 -55.45 22.49 -101.28
C ASN A 319 -55.76 21.76 -99.96
N TYR A 320 -56.98 21.20 -99.81
CA TYR A 320 -57.31 20.39 -98.63
C TYR A 320 -56.45 19.13 -98.51
N LYS A 321 -56.14 18.45 -99.63
CA LYS A 321 -55.23 17.29 -99.63
C LYS A 321 -53.83 17.66 -99.12
N THR A 322 -53.25 18.76 -99.58
CA THR A 322 -51.95 19.25 -99.07
C THR A 322 -52.02 19.58 -97.58
N GLN A 323 -53.03 20.37 -97.16
CA GLN A 323 -53.19 20.72 -95.74
C GLN A 323 -53.38 19.49 -94.83
N ILE A 324 -54.05 18.43 -95.31
CA ILE A 324 -54.19 17.18 -94.53
C ILE A 324 -52.84 16.46 -94.40
N SER A 325 -52.00 16.48 -95.43
CA SER A 325 -50.63 15.94 -95.35
C SER A 325 -49.78 16.72 -94.33
N ASP A 326 -49.77 18.05 -94.39
CA ASP A 326 -49.01 18.91 -93.48
C ASP A 326 -49.42 18.68 -92.01
N LEU A 327 -50.73 18.55 -91.76
CA LEU A 327 -51.24 18.26 -90.41
C LEU A 327 -50.90 16.83 -89.95
N LYS A 328 -50.89 15.83 -90.85
CA LYS A 328 -50.47 14.46 -90.52
C LYS A 328 -48.98 14.40 -90.15
N GLU A 329 -48.12 15.13 -90.86
CA GLU A 329 -46.69 15.25 -90.53
C GLU A 329 -46.50 15.95 -89.16
N LYS A 330 -47.33 16.97 -88.87
CA LYS A 330 -47.36 17.65 -87.57
C LYS A 330 -47.83 16.74 -86.43
N ILE A 331 -48.83 15.88 -86.65
CA ILE A 331 -49.24 14.84 -85.68
C ILE A 331 -48.07 13.88 -85.44
N PHE A 332 -47.46 13.34 -86.50
CA PHE A 332 -46.33 12.41 -86.39
C PHE A 332 -45.17 13.00 -85.57
N THR A 333 -44.79 14.26 -85.85
CA THR A 333 -43.76 14.98 -85.12
C THR A 333 -44.12 15.17 -83.63
N LEU A 334 -45.37 15.54 -83.32
CA LEU A 334 -45.84 15.68 -81.95
C LEU A 334 -45.91 14.34 -81.20
N THR A 335 -46.25 13.25 -81.89
CA THR A 335 -46.27 11.88 -81.33
C THR A 335 -44.87 11.46 -80.90
N LEU A 336 -43.86 11.62 -81.76
CA LEU A 336 -42.45 11.35 -81.43
C LEU A 336 -41.98 12.19 -80.22
N GLN A 337 -42.35 13.47 -80.16
CA GLN A 337 -42.05 14.32 -78.99
C GLN A 337 -42.72 13.81 -77.71
N ASN A 338 -43.94 13.29 -77.80
CA ASN A 338 -44.65 12.71 -76.66
C ASN A 338 -44.05 11.38 -76.19
N GLU A 339 -43.54 10.55 -77.10
CA GLU A 339 -42.83 9.31 -76.76
C GLU A 339 -41.48 9.60 -76.09
N ALA A 340 -40.72 10.57 -76.60
CA ALA A 340 -39.48 11.03 -75.96
C ALA A 340 -39.75 11.54 -74.53
N LEU A 341 -40.79 12.36 -74.32
CA LEU A 341 -41.18 12.84 -72.99
C LEU A 341 -41.62 11.70 -72.05
N ARG A 342 -42.34 10.67 -72.55
CA ARG A 342 -42.67 9.47 -71.77
C ARG A 342 -41.43 8.72 -71.32
N SER A 343 -40.46 8.53 -72.23
CA SER A 343 -39.20 7.84 -71.93
C SER A 343 -38.40 8.58 -70.84
N MET A 344 -38.25 9.90 -70.98
CA MET A 344 -37.61 10.75 -69.96
C MET A 344 -38.32 10.67 -68.60
N MET A 345 -39.65 10.68 -68.57
CA MET A 345 -40.42 10.55 -67.34
C MET A 345 -40.21 9.19 -66.65
N LEU A 346 -40.16 8.09 -67.41
CA LEU A 346 -39.88 6.76 -66.88
C LEU A 346 -38.48 6.68 -66.26
N GLN A 347 -37.46 7.22 -66.93
CA GLN A 347 -36.10 7.26 -66.39
C GLN A 347 -36.02 8.04 -65.06
N ALA A 348 -36.67 9.21 -64.97
CA ALA A 348 -36.69 9.98 -63.73
C ALA A 348 -37.47 9.28 -62.59
N ASP A 349 -38.55 8.55 -62.89
CA ASP A 349 -39.26 7.74 -61.89
C ASP A 349 -38.41 6.54 -61.42
N GLU A 350 -37.56 5.96 -62.28
CA GLU A 350 -36.59 4.93 -61.87
C GLU A 350 -35.43 5.49 -61.02
N GLU A 351 -34.90 6.65 -61.37
CA GLU A 351 -33.87 7.33 -60.56
C GLU A 351 -34.42 7.71 -59.19
N MET A 352 -35.64 8.26 -59.11
CA MET A 352 -36.34 8.52 -57.85
C MET A 352 -36.47 7.27 -56.96
N LYS A 353 -36.80 6.11 -57.54
CA LYS A 353 -36.86 4.83 -56.80
C LYS A 353 -35.48 4.39 -56.27
N LYS A 354 -34.40 4.62 -57.03
CA LYS A 354 -33.02 4.32 -56.56
C LYS A 354 -32.67 5.16 -55.33
N PHE A 355 -33.02 6.45 -55.32
CA PHE A 355 -32.83 7.32 -54.15
C PHE A 355 -33.70 6.92 -52.94
N GLU A 356 -34.93 6.44 -53.15
CA GLU A 356 -35.78 5.95 -52.06
C GLU A 356 -35.22 4.67 -51.44
N ASN A 357 -34.78 3.71 -52.25
CA ASN A 357 -34.12 2.50 -51.75
C ASN A 357 -32.81 2.81 -50.98
N GLN A 358 -32.02 3.79 -51.42
CA GLN A 358 -30.81 4.25 -50.71
C GLN A 358 -31.14 4.94 -49.37
N SER A 359 -32.24 5.70 -49.32
CA SER A 359 -32.75 6.31 -48.08
C SER A 359 -33.17 5.25 -47.07
N ASP A 360 -33.84 4.19 -47.51
CA ASP A 360 -34.28 3.10 -46.62
C ASP A 360 -33.10 2.26 -46.09
N ILE A 361 -32.09 2.00 -46.92
CA ILE A 361 -30.82 1.38 -46.47
C ILE A 361 -30.16 2.25 -45.39
N SER A 362 -30.07 3.57 -45.62
CA SER A 362 -29.51 4.53 -44.66
C SER A 362 -30.29 4.55 -43.33
N LEU A 363 -31.61 4.35 -43.37
CA LEU A 363 -32.46 4.26 -42.18
C LEU A 363 -32.20 2.97 -41.37
N VAL A 364 -31.99 1.85 -42.06
CA VAL A 364 -31.64 0.56 -41.42
C VAL A 364 -30.27 0.63 -40.77
N GLU A 365 -29.27 1.19 -41.46
CA GLU A 365 -27.92 1.39 -40.91
C GLU A 365 -27.94 2.29 -39.67
N ARG A 366 -28.73 3.38 -39.70
CA ARG A 366 -28.89 4.29 -38.55
C ARG A 366 -29.44 3.55 -37.31
N LYS A 367 -30.47 2.72 -37.48
CA LYS A 367 -31.02 1.87 -36.40
C LYS A 367 -30.01 0.83 -35.89
N LEU A 368 -29.17 0.29 -36.77
CA LEU A 368 -28.10 -0.64 -36.39
C LEU A 368 -26.98 0.06 -35.58
N VAL A 369 -26.65 1.31 -35.91
CA VAL A 369 -25.71 2.12 -35.14
C VAL A 369 -26.30 2.51 -33.77
N GLU A 370 -27.57 2.91 -33.73
CA GLU A 370 -28.28 3.28 -32.50
C GLU A 370 -28.39 2.11 -31.49
N THR A 371 -28.73 0.92 -31.97
CA THR A 371 -28.75 -0.30 -31.13
C THR A 371 -27.36 -0.67 -30.60
N LYS A 372 -26.30 -0.56 -31.41
CA LYS A 372 -24.90 -0.73 -30.96
C LYS A 372 -24.47 0.33 -29.95
N LEU A 373 -24.90 1.58 -30.11
CA LEU A 373 -24.63 2.68 -29.18
C LEU A 373 -25.27 2.40 -27.81
N ASN A 374 -26.53 1.96 -27.80
CA ASN A 374 -27.23 1.61 -26.56
C ASN A 374 -26.53 0.46 -25.81
N GLN A 375 -26.16 -0.62 -26.51
CA GLN A 375 -25.36 -1.70 -25.91
C GLN A 375 -24.03 -1.22 -25.31
N LYS A 376 -23.37 -0.23 -25.93
CA LYS A 376 -22.13 0.37 -25.40
C LYS A 376 -22.37 1.28 -24.20
N ASN A 377 -23.49 2.00 -24.17
CA ASN A 377 -23.92 2.78 -23.00
C ASN A 377 -24.24 1.87 -21.80
N ASP A 378 -24.86 0.71 -22.02
CA ASP A 378 -25.11 -0.28 -20.96
C ASP A 378 -23.80 -0.84 -20.38
N GLN A 379 -22.82 -1.17 -21.25
CA GLN A 379 -21.47 -1.57 -20.83
C GLN A 379 -20.78 -0.47 -20.00
N LEU A 380 -20.88 0.79 -20.41
CA LEU A 380 -20.38 1.94 -19.66
C LEU A 380 -21.07 2.13 -18.30
N SER A 381 -22.38 1.90 -18.22
CA SER A 381 -23.16 1.96 -16.98
C SER A 381 -22.67 0.91 -15.96
N ILE A 382 -22.45 -0.33 -16.41
CA ILE A 382 -21.90 -1.41 -15.59
C ILE A 382 -20.49 -1.04 -15.09
N LEU A 383 -19.61 -0.52 -15.95
CA LEU A 383 -18.26 -0.11 -15.56
C LEU A 383 -18.27 1.06 -14.56
N ARG A 384 -19.15 2.05 -14.73
CA ARG A 384 -19.34 3.15 -13.76
C ARG A 384 -19.80 2.63 -12.39
N SER A 385 -20.72 1.65 -12.36
CA SER A 385 -21.16 0.99 -11.13
C SER A 385 -20.02 0.25 -10.43
N GLN A 386 -19.19 -0.50 -11.17
CA GLN A 386 -18.01 -1.17 -10.62
C GLN A 386 -16.97 -0.19 -10.07
N LEU A 387 -16.72 0.92 -10.79
CA LEU A 387 -15.74 1.93 -10.39
C LEU A 387 -16.22 2.70 -9.15
N SER A 388 -17.52 2.99 -9.05
CA SER A 388 -18.15 3.54 -7.84
C SER A 388 -17.97 2.62 -6.62
N LYS A 389 -18.23 1.31 -6.77
CA LYS A 389 -18.00 0.32 -5.70
C LYS A 389 -16.53 0.27 -5.27
N LYS A 390 -15.58 0.31 -6.20
CA LYS A 390 -14.13 0.35 -5.89
C LYS A 390 -13.75 1.64 -5.16
N ASN A 391 -14.28 2.79 -5.57
CA ASN A 391 -14.01 4.08 -4.92
C ASN A 391 -14.55 4.11 -3.47
N LEU A 392 -15.73 3.53 -3.23
CA LEU A 392 -16.30 3.39 -1.87
C LEU A 392 -15.39 2.53 -0.96
N ILE A 393 -14.83 1.43 -1.48
CA ILE A 393 -13.85 0.60 -0.75
C ILE A 393 -12.59 1.42 -0.46
N PHE A 394 -12.05 2.13 -1.46
CA PHE A 394 -10.85 2.96 -1.29
C PHE A 394 -11.03 4.07 -0.24
N GLN A 395 -12.17 4.77 -0.22
CA GLN A 395 -12.49 5.75 0.81
C GLN A 395 -12.69 5.16 2.21
N LYS A 396 -13.06 3.87 2.31
CA LYS A 396 -13.09 3.18 3.61
C LYS A 396 -11.66 2.91 4.10
N SER A 397 -10.81 2.34 3.25
CA SER A 397 -9.39 2.09 3.56
C SER A 397 -8.63 3.37 3.93
N LEU A 398 -8.92 4.50 3.27
CA LEU A 398 -8.37 5.81 3.63
C LEU A 398 -8.73 6.24 5.06
N ARG A 399 -10.00 6.12 5.45
CA ARG A 399 -10.45 6.41 6.82
C ARG A 399 -9.81 5.47 7.86
N ASP A 400 -9.66 4.19 7.53
CA ASP A 400 -8.99 3.23 8.41
C ASP A 400 -7.50 3.59 8.61
N ILE A 401 -6.82 4.10 7.57
CA ILE A 401 -5.44 4.62 7.64
C ILE A 401 -5.37 5.93 8.47
N GLU A 402 -6.34 6.82 8.33
CA GLU A 402 -6.42 8.06 9.14
C GLU A 402 -6.60 7.76 10.62
N MET A 403 -7.51 6.85 10.99
CA MET A 403 -7.67 6.40 12.38
C MET A 403 -6.39 5.77 12.93
N PHE A 404 -5.73 4.89 12.15
CA PHE A 404 -4.45 4.30 12.56
C PHE A 404 -3.34 5.34 12.78
N ASN A 405 -3.28 6.39 11.94
CA ASN A 405 -2.36 7.51 12.15
C ASN A 405 -2.69 8.32 13.41
N GLN A 406 -3.96 8.43 13.78
CA GLN A 406 -4.41 9.09 15.00
C GLN A 406 -4.03 8.27 16.25
N ASP A 407 -4.20 6.95 16.22
CA ASP A 407 -3.72 6.03 17.27
C ASP A 407 -2.20 6.10 17.45
N LEU A 408 -1.43 6.15 16.35
CA LEU A 408 0.02 6.34 16.41
C LEU A 408 0.42 7.67 17.05
N ARG A 409 -0.33 8.76 16.81
CA ARG A 409 -0.10 10.04 17.50
C ARG A 409 -0.37 9.93 19.01
N LEU A 410 -1.46 9.29 19.40
CA LEU A 410 -1.79 9.05 20.82
C LEU A 410 -0.74 8.17 21.51
N LEU A 411 -0.27 7.10 20.85
CA LEU A 411 0.82 6.24 21.32
C LEU A 411 2.11 7.06 21.54
N LYS A 412 2.46 7.93 20.58
CA LYS A 412 3.67 8.78 20.66
C LYS A 412 3.59 9.78 21.82
N ILE A 413 2.41 10.35 22.08
CA ILE A 413 2.15 11.19 23.26
C ILE A 413 2.28 10.37 24.56
N GLY A 414 1.73 9.15 24.59
CA GLY A 414 1.83 8.23 25.73
C GLY A 414 3.29 7.86 26.05
N MET A 415 4.08 7.49 25.03
CA MET A 415 5.50 7.19 25.19
C MET A 415 6.30 8.39 25.68
N LYS A 416 5.99 9.61 25.21
CA LYS A 416 6.61 10.84 25.72
C LYS A 416 6.30 11.06 27.21
N LYS A 417 5.04 10.94 27.64
CA LYS A 417 4.66 11.01 29.06
C LYS A 417 5.41 9.97 29.92
N ILE A 418 5.54 8.73 29.44
CA ILE A 418 6.29 7.67 30.14
C ILE A 418 7.78 8.03 30.27
N TRP A 419 8.38 8.61 29.22
CA TRP A 419 9.78 9.07 29.24
C TRP A 419 9.98 10.25 30.22
N ASP A 420 9.08 11.22 30.22
CA ASP A 420 9.08 12.35 31.17
C ASP A 420 8.95 11.88 32.63
N LEU A 421 8.07 10.91 32.89
CA LEU A 421 7.92 10.27 34.20
C LEU A 421 9.18 9.50 34.62
N LYS A 422 9.80 8.73 33.72
CA LYS A 422 11.07 8.04 33.96
C LYS A 422 12.18 9.03 34.34
N ASN A 423 12.25 10.18 33.65
CA ASN A 423 13.22 11.23 33.93
C ASN A 423 12.97 11.92 35.28
N LYS A 424 11.71 12.21 35.63
CA LYS A 424 11.34 12.71 36.97
C LYS A 424 11.74 11.71 38.06
N LEU A 425 11.45 10.43 37.89
CA LEU A 425 11.81 9.38 38.84
C LEU A 425 13.33 9.30 39.02
N SER A 426 14.10 9.33 37.92
CA SER A 426 15.56 9.32 37.93
C SER A 426 16.17 10.54 38.64
N ARG A 427 15.58 11.74 38.46
CA ARG A 427 15.95 12.94 39.24
C ARG A 427 15.67 12.76 40.73
N ASN A 428 14.48 12.29 41.11
CA ASN A 428 14.13 12.04 42.51
C ASN A 428 15.06 11.02 43.16
N ILE A 429 15.44 9.95 42.46
CA ILE A 429 16.43 8.97 42.94
C ILE A 429 17.79 9.64 43.20
N ARG A 430 18.28 10.48 42.28
CA ARG A 430 19.54 11.23 42.46
C ARG A 430 19.49 12.18 43.67
N ILE A 431 18.40 12.94 43.82
CA ILE A 431 18.19 13.86 44.95
C ILE A 431 18.17 13.07 46.28
N ASN A 432 17.42 11.97 46.34
CA ASN A 432 17.31 11.15 47.54
C ASN A 432 18.66 10.47 47.90
N THR A 433 19.44 10.06 46.89
CA THR A 433 20.81 9.54 47.07
C THR A 433 21.76 10.62 47.59
N TYR A 434 21.63 11.86 47.12
CA TYR A 434 22.42 13.00 47.60
C TYR A 434 22.05 13.37 49.04
N LEU A 435 20.76 13.48 49.37
CA LEU A 435 20.27 13.71 50.72
C LEU A 435 20.76 12.63 51.70
N LYS A 436 20.69 11.35 51.32
CA LYS A 436 21.28 10.26 52.12
C LYS A 436 22.78 10.44 52.37
N LYS A 437 23.56 10.88 51.36
CA LYS A 437 24.99 11.14 51.52
C LYS A 437 25.27 12.28 52.50
N GLU A 438 24.54 13.39 52.41
CA GLU A 438 24.72 14.51 53.35
C GLU A 438 24.23 14.16 54.75
N ILE A 439 23.12 13.42 54.93
CA ILE A 439 22.68 12.91 56.25
C ILE A 439 23.79 12.06 56.89
N ILE A 440 24.40 11.13 56.15
CA ILE A 440 25.51 10.29 56.64
C ILE A 440 26.73 11.15 57.02
N LYS A 441 26.99 12.24 56.28
CA LYS A 441 28.12 13.14 56.52
C LYS A 441 27.87 14.03 57.76
N SER A 442 26.67 14.56 57.93
CA SER A 442 26.25 15.28 59.14
C SER A 442 26.28 14.38 60.37
N GLN A 443 25.82 13.13 60.26
CA GLN A 443 25.93 12.15 61.34
C GLN A 443 27.39 11.86 61.73
N LYS A 444 28.31 11.76 60.75
CA LYS A 444 29.74 11.62 61.04
C LYS A 444 30.34 12.85 61.72
N LEU A 445 29.94 14.06 61.34
CA LEU A 445 30.38 15.29 62.00
C LEU A 445 29.87 15.33 63.45
N LEU A 446 28.61 15.00 63.69
CA LEU A 446 28.02 14.97 65.03
C LEU A 446 28.71 13.94 65.95
N ILE A 447 29.05 12.76 65.41
CA ILE A 447 29.81 11.72 66.15
C ILE A 447 31.23 12.21 66.47
N ASN A 448 31.89 12.93 65.56
CA ASN A 448 33.21 13.50 65.82
C ASN A 448 33.16 14.62 66.87
N GLU A 449 32.14 15.49 66.84
CA GLU A 449 31.94 16.52 67.89
C GLU A 449 31.66 15.89 69.26
N GLN A 450 30.85 14.83 69.32
CA GLN A 450 30.63 14.07 70.55
C GLN A 450 31.90 13.36 71.06
N HIS A 451 32.82 12.97 70.17
CA HIS A 451 34.14 12.43 70.53
C HIS A 451 35.21 13.48 70.88
N CYS A 452 34.97 14.76 70.62
CA CYS A 452 35.86 15.85 71.05
C CYS A 452 35.40 16.53 72.35
N ASN A 453 34.13 16.36 72.74
CA ASN A 453 33.54 16.90 73.97
C ASN A 453 33.52 15.89 75.13
N ALA A 454 34.07 14.68 74.94
CA ALA A 454 34.18 13.60 75.93
C ALA A 454 35.63 13.13 76.03
#